data_AF-A0A936DSE7-F1
#
_entry.id   AF-A0A936DSE7-F1
#
_cell.length_a   1.000
_cell.length_b   1.000
_cell.length_c   1.000
_cell.angle_alpha   90.00
_cell.angle_beta   90.00
_cell.angle_gamma   90.00
#
_symmetry.space_group_name_H-M   'P 1'
#
loop_
_entity.id
_entity.type
_entity.pdbx_description
1 polymer ?
#
loop_
_entity_poly.entity_id
_entity_poly.type
_entity_poly.pdbx_seq_one_letter_code
_entity_poly.pdbx_strand_id
1 'polypeptide(L)'
;MEWSLIIKILIVLAIASFFYSCFGKKKKAEGLEAWLDTHFNDQLYIVTTQTADPIRHLSFKVKNTVVAHKDDSLLQIYIRWDKRQADLGISLEEVKNSLAKAETELADARALLKLIKETGLTSFSCSIRNGYIRILIFEEPTPEIRLQRLEKIAPALQNWPQAKDYGLAIDFMEPKTLNTEFGDIVPLAHWERGDRWQLRNSILYLRSEVAYPVNVKTINQEWQFNTESDRLLEWIEQSRIHAAAWAKDHLKKPHQLLSQAQYSALDKQLGVEIQIPFNYSTNSEDSSSIDGYITGNYLFDAGKLGPLKVVKE
;
A
#
# COMPACT_ATOMS: atom_id res chain seq x y z
N MET A 1 -48.81 60.83 -9.35
CA MET A 1 -48.41 59.41 -9.32
C MET A 1 -49.24 58.75 -8.23
N GLU A 2 -50.12 57.82 -8.59
CA GLU A 2 -51.06 57.24 -7.63
C GLU A 2 -50.32 56.39 -6.59
N TRP A 3 -50.59 56.65 -5.31
CA TRP A 3 -50.06 55.87 -4.19
C TRP A 3 -50.31 54.36 -4.33
N SER A 4 -51.39 53.98 -5.01
CA SER A 4 -51.72 52.57 -5.30
C SER A 4 -50.66 51.88 -6.17
N LEU A 5 -50.03 52.61 -7.09
CA LEU A 5 -49.00 52.07 -7.99
C LEU A 5 -47.70 51.81 -7.24
N ILE A 6 -47.33 52.73 -6.34
CA ILE A 6 -46.10 52.63 -5.52
C ILE A 6 -46.20 51.43 -4.58
N ILE A 7 -47.36 51.23 -3.94
CA ILE A 7 -47.60 50.11 -3.03
C ILE A 7 -47.51 48.77 -3.79
N LYS A 8 -48.09 48.67 -4.99
CA LYS A 8 -47.99 47.46 -5.82
C LYS A 8 -46.55 47.13 -6.20
N ILE A 9 -45.76 48.13 -6.57
CA ILE A 9 -44.33 47.95 -6.92
C ILE A 9 -43.54 47.44 -5.70
N LEU A 10 -43.77 48.01 -4.51
CA LEU A 10 -43.10 47.57 -3.29
C LEU A 10 -43.47 46.14 -2.90
N ILE A 11 -44.73 45.73 -3.07
CA ILE A 11 -45.17 44.35 -2.81
C ILE A 11 -44.47 43.38 -3.77
N VAL A 12 -44.39 43.70 -5.07
CA VAL A 12 -43.69 42.86 -6.06
C VAL A 12 -42.21 42.75 -5.73
N LEU A 13 -41.53 43.84 -5.34
CA LEU A 13 -40.13 43.83 -4.93
C LEU A 13 -39.89 43.03 -3.63
N ALA A 14 -40.80 43.11 -2.67
CA ALA A 14 -40.73 42.32 -1.43
C ALA A 14 -40.93 40.82 -1.72
N ILE A 15 -41.87 40.47 -2.60
CA ILE A 15 -42.10 39.10 -3.02
C ILE A 15 -40.90 38.56 -3.83
N ALA A 16 -40.37 39.35 -4.76
CA ALA A 16 -39.20 38.97 -5.55
C ALA A 16 -37.96 38.78 -4.67
N SER A 17 -37.71 39.66 -3.69
CA SER A 17 -36.59 39.52 -2.75
C SER A 17 -36.78 38.35 -1.79
N PHE A 18 -38.01 38.05 -1.37
CA PHE A 18 -38.33 36.85 -0.59
C PHE A 18 -38.08 35.57 -1.38
N PHE A 19 -38.50 35.50 -2.65
CA PHE A 19 -38.20 34.36 -3.51
C PHE A 19 -36.69 34.24 -3.81
N TYR A 20 -35.98 35.34 -4.03
CA TYR A 20 -34.52 35.32 -4.22
C TYR A 20 -33.78 34.86 -2.95
N SER A 21 -34.28 35.19 -1.76
CA SER A 21 -33.74 34.75 -0.47
C SER A 21 -34.05 33.27 -0.16
N CYS A 22 -35.24 32.79 -0.51
CA CYS A 22 -35.65 31.40 -0.33
C CYS A 22 -34.98 30.44 -1.33
N PHE A 23 -34.70 30.87 -2.56
CA PHE A 23 -34.04 30.05 -3.59
C PHE A 23 -32.53 30.33 -3.72
N GLY A 24 -32.01 31.42 -3.15
CA GLY A 24 -30.60 31.80 -3.20
C GLY A 24 -29.70 31.11 -2.17
N LYS A 25 -30.25 30.30 -1.26
CA LYS A 25 -29.43 29.41 -0.43
C LYS A 25 -28.89 28.31 -1.34
N LYS A 26 -27.66 28.48 -1.84
CA LYS A 26 -26.86 27.40 -2.43
C LYS A 26 -27.05 26.16 -1.56
N LYS A 27 -27.64 25.10 -2.13
CA LYS A 27 -27.74 23.80 -1.46
C LYS A 27 -26.34 23.48 -0.96
N LYS A 28 -26.16 23.40 0.36
CA LYS A 28 -24.93 22.80 0.91
C LYS A 28 -24.87 21.39 0.34
N ALA A 29 -23.74 21.02 -0.28
CA ALA A 29 -23.54 19.65 -0.70
C ALA A 29 -23.72 18.74 0.53
N GLU A 30 -24.71 17.83 0.49
CA GLU A 30 -25.01 16.94 1.63
C GLU A 30 -23.95 15.83 1.81
N GLY A 31 -23.03 15.71 0.84
CA GLY A 31 -21.88 14.81 0.86
C GLY A 31 -20.95 15.07 -0.33
N LEU A 32 -19.84 14.32 -0.37
CA LEU A 32 -18.80 14.48 -1.37
C LEU A 32 -19.33 14.28 -2.81
N GLU A 33 -20.20 13.31 -3.04
CA GLU A 33 -20.79 13.04 -4.37
C GLU A 33 -21.48 14.30 -4.94
N ALA A 34 -22.43 14.88 -4.20
CA ALA A 34 -23.10 16.13 -4.60
C ALA A 34 -22.12 17.32 -4.77
N TRP A 35 -21.02 17.35 -3.99
CA TRP A 35 -19.99 18.36 -4.13
C TRP A 35 -19.22 18.19 -5.45
N LEU A 36 -18.84 16.97 -5.78
CA LEU A 36 -18.17 16.63 -7.05
C LEU A 36 -19.07 16.96 -8.24
N ASP A 37 -20.36 16.59 -8.20
CA ASP A 37 -21.32 16.88 -9.27
C ASP A 37 -21.43 18.39 -9.54
N THR A 38 -21.45 19.19 -8.48
CA THR A 38 -21.58 20.66 -8.57
C THR A 38 -20.34 21.30 -9.18
N HIS A 39 -19.15 20.77 -8.91
CA HIS A 39 -17.88 21.41 -9.28
C HIS A 39 -17.20 20.81 -10.51
N PHE A 40 -17.50 19.56 -10.83
CA PHE A 40 -16.89 18.78 -11.90
C PHE A 40 -17.93 18.20 -12.86
N ASN A 41 -19.20 18.62 -12.79
CA ASN A 41 -20.26 18.25 -13.73
C ASN A 41 -20.31 16.73 -14.03
N ASP A 42 -20.31 15.92 -12.97
CA ASP A 42 -20.42 14.45 -13.06
C ASP A 42 -19.22 13.76 -13.76
N GLN A 43 -18.06 14.43 -13.90
CA GLN A 43 -16.82 13.84 -14.46
C GLN A 43 -16.12 12.86 -13.51
N LEU A 44 -16.39 12.96 -12.20
CA LEU A 44 -15.74 12.19 -11.15
C LEU A 44 -16.75 11.32 -10.42
N TYR A 45 -16.35 10.12 -10.02
CA TYR A 45 -17.17 9.23 -9.19
C TYR A 45 -16.36 8.64 -8.03
N ILE A 46 -17.06 8.23 -6.97
CA ILE A 46 -16.45 7.66 -5.76
C ILE A 46 -16.11 6.18 -6.01
N VAL A 47 -14.84 5.82 -5.83
CA VAL A 47 -14.36 4.42 -5.92
C VAL A 47 -14.49 3.73 -4.57
N THR A 48 -13.95 4.35 -3.51
CA THR A 48 -14.00 3.81 -2.15
C THR A 48 -13.99 4.93 -1.13
N THR A 49 -14.61 4.69 0.03
CA THR A 49 -14.63 5.63 1.14
C THR A 49 -14.35 4.90 2.43
N GLN A 50 -13.40 5.41 3.21
CA GLN A 50 -13.01 4.88 4.51
C GLN A 50 -13.12 5.99 5.56
N THR A 51 -13.38 5.60 6.81
CA THR A 51 -13.31 6.52 7.95
C THR A 51 -11.85 6.69 8.36
N ALA A 52 -11.42 7.93 8.62
CA ALA A 52 -10.00 8.22 8.82
C ALA A 52 -9.37 7.59 10.08
N ASP A 53 -10.17 7.16 11.06
CA ASP A 53 -9.71 6.47 12.27
C ASP A 53 -10.89 5.82 13.03
N PRO A 54 -11.17 4.52 12.92
CA PRO A 54 -12.31 3.91 13.60
C PRO A 54 -12.17 3.84 15.14
N ILE A 55 -10.96 4.02 15.70
CA ILE A 55 -10.67 3.79 17.13
C ILE A 55 -11.04 5.01 17.99
N ARG A 56 -11.03 6.21 17.42
CA ARG A 56 -11.59 7.40 18.07
C ARG A 56 -13.06 7.54 17.70
N HIS A 57 -13.97 7.26 18.64
CA HIS A 57 -15.44 7.35 18.55
C HIS A 57 -16.03 8.71 18.07
N LEU A 58 -15.21 9.64 17.57
CA LEU A 58 -15.56 10.97 17.07
C LEU A 58 -15.27 11.18 15.56
N SER A 59 -14.63 10.22 14.88
CA SER A 59 -14.08 10.42 13.53
C SER A 59 -15.04 10.11 12.37
N PHE A 60 -16.24 9.54 12.60
CA PHE A 60 -17.18 9.13 11.53
C PHE A 60 -17.59 10.25 10.56
N LYS A 61 -17.32 11.51 10.93
CA LYS A 61 -17.58 12.70 10.11
C LYS A 61 -16.42 13.06 9.17
N VAL A 62 -15.21 12.59 9.46
CA VAL A 62 -14.02 12.73 8.62
C VAL A 62 -13.83 11.46 7.80
N LYS A 63 -13.78 11.64 6.49
CA LYS A 63 -13.72 10.54 5.53
C LYS A 63 -12.54 10.74 4.59
N ASN A 64 -11.98 9.62 4.19
CA ASN A 64 -10.94 9.50 3.20
C ASN A 64 -11.55 8.77 2.01
N THR A 65 -11.59 9.43 0.86
CA THR A 65 -12.28 8.92 -0.31
C THR A 65 -11.34 8.93 -1.51
N VAL A 66 -11.27 7.81 -2.21
CA VAL A 66 -10.66 7.76 -3.54
C VAL A 66 -11.75 8.02 -4.56
N VAL A 67 -11.52 8.98 -5.44
CA VAL A 67 -12.39 9.29 -6.57
C VAL A 67 -11.65 9.02 -7.87
N ALA A 68 -12.39 8.63 -8.91
CA ALA A 68 -11.85 8.36 -10.23
C ALA A 68 -12.55 9.21 -11.29
N HIS A 69 -11.85 9.48 -12.38
CA HIS A 69 -12.44 10.06 -13.57
C HIS A 69 -13.29 9.03 -14.32
N LYS A 70 -14.44 9.43 -14.85
CA LYS A 70 -15.34 8.51 -15.57
C LYS A 70 -14.76 7.99 -16.87
N ASP A 71 -14.06 8.84 -17.63
CA ASP A 71 -13.45 8.45 -18.90
C ASP A 71 -12.20 7.58 -18.73
N ASP A 72 -11.57 7.63 -17.55
CA ASP A 72 -10.35 6.89 -17.26
C ASP A 72 -10.32 6.48 -15.78
N SER A 73 -10.78 5.26 -15.50
CA SER A 73 -10.89 4.76 -14.12
C SER A 73 -9.56 4.66 -13.36
N LEU A 74 -8.41 4.71 -14.06
CA LEU A 74 -7.09 4.74 -13.44
C LEU A 74 -6.66 6.15 -13.02
N LEU A 75 -7.28 7.19 -13.57
CA LEU A 75 -7.09 8.56 -13.12
C LEU A 75 -7.82 8.76 -11.80
N GLN A 76 -7.08 8.60 -10.72
CA GLN A 76 -7.62 8.58 -9.36
C GLN A 76 -6.92 9.61 -8.48
N ILE A 77 -7.69 10.22 -7.58
CA ILE A 77 -7.15 11.11 -6.54
C ILE A 77 -7.72 10.74 -5.17
N TYR A 78 -7.00 11.15 -4.14
CA TYR A 78 -7.40 10.96 -2.76
C TYR A 78 -7.94 12.28 -2.19
N ILE A 79 -9.13 12.24 -1.62
CA ILE A 79 -9.79 13.40 -1.01
C ILE A 79 -10.11 13.08 0.45
N ARG A 80 -9.55 13.87 1.36
CA ARG A 80 -9.95 13.90 2.77
C ARG A 80 -10.99 14.99 2.97
N TRP A 81 -12.10 14.68 3.63
CA TRP A 81 -13.21 15.61 3.81
C TRP A 81 -13.94 15.43 5.15
N ASP A 82 -14.54 16.50 5.66
CA ASP A 82 -15.28 16.55 6.93
C ASP A 82 -16.68 17.14 6.75
N LYS A 83 -17.71 16.33 7.01
CA LYS A 83 -19.13 16.72 6.93
C LYS A 83 -19.51 17.93 7.80
N ARG A 84 -18.71 18.26 8.80
CA ARG A 84 -18.97 19.37 9.73
C ARG A 84 -18.49 20.71 9.20
N GLN A 85 -17.59 20.71 8.22
CA GLN A 85 -17.02 21.93 7.67
C GLN A 85 -17.85 22.46 6.49
N ALA A 86 -17.75 23.77 6.24
CA ALA A 86 -18.29 24.37 5.03
C ALA A 86 -17.61 23.74 3.81
N ASP A 87 -18.38 23.45 2.76
CA ASP A 87 -17.90 22.77 1.55
C ASP A 87 -17.08 21.51 1.84
N LEU A 88 -17.45 20.80 2.92
CA LEU A 88 -16.82 19.59 3.41
C LEU A 88 -15.34 19.76 3.81
N GLY A 89 -14.85 21.00 3.94
CA GLY A 89 -13.43 21.29 4.18
C GLY A 89 -12.53 21.06 2.98
N ILE A 90 -13.09 21.02 1.77
CA ILE A 90 -12.37 20.74 0.52
C ILE A 90 -12.19 22.03 -0.29
N SER A 91 -11.00 22.25 -0.84
CA SER A 91 -10.75 23.31 -1.81
C SER A 91 -10.88 22.81 -3.24
N LEU A 92 -11.60 23.54 -4.09
CA LEU A 92 -11.68 23.25 -5.54
C LEU A 92 -10.31 23.27 -6.21
N GLU A 93 -9.44 24.20 -5.79
CA GLU A 93 -8.08 24.32 -6.32
C GLU A 93 -7.22 23.12 -5.93
N GLU A 94 -7.35 22.64 -4.69
CA GLU A 94 -6.64 21.44 -4.22
C GLU A 94 -7.03 20.20 -5.04
N VAL A 95 -8.33 20.03 -5.31
CA VAL A 95 -8.83 18.91 -6.11
C VAL A 95 -8.31 19.00 -7.55
N LYS A 96 -8.33 20.19 -8.17
CA LYS A 96 -7.78 20.41 -9.51
C LYS A 96 -6.28 20.14 -9.59
N ASN A 97 -5.51 20.62 -8.62
CA ASN A 97 -4.08 20.36 -8.54
C ASN A 97 -3.77 18.87 -8.35
N SER A 98 -4.59 18.18 -7.56
CA SER A 98 -4.48 16.74 -7.36
C SER A 98 -4.78 15.96 -8.63
N LEU A 99 -5.80 16.36 -9.41
CA LEU A 99 -6.11 15.77 -10.70
C LEU A 99 -4.98 15.97 -11.71
N ALA A 100 -4.48 17.20 -11.87
CA ALA A 100 -3.37 17.48 -12.79
C ALA A 100 -2.09 16.68 -12.44
N LYS A 101 -1.83 16.52 -11.14
CA LYS A 101 -0.74 15.66 -10.66
C LYS A 101 -0.99 14.19 -11.02
N ALA A 102 -2.20 13.68 -10.76
CA ALA A 102 -2.55 12.29 -11.06
C ALA A 102 -2.56 12.00 -12.58
N GLU A 103 -2.94 12.96 -13.41
CA GLU A 103 -2.82 12.87 -14.88
C GLU A 103 -1.37 12.69 -15.31
N THR A 104 -0.46 13.47 -14.72
CA THR A 104 0.98 13.37 -14.98
C THR A 104 1.52 12.01 -14.53
N GLU A 105 1.26 11.62 -13.28
CA GLU A 105 1.72 10.33 -12.72
C GLU A 105 1.17 9.13 -13.51
N LEU A 106 -0.08 9.20 -13.99
CA LEU A 106 -0.69 8.16 -14.81
C LEU A 106 -0.08 8.09 -16.22
N ALA A 107 0.15 9.24 -16.86
CA ALA A 107 0.81 9.30 -18.16
C ALA A 107 2.23 8.70 -18.08
N ASP A 108 2.96 9.04 -17.02
CA ASP A 108 4.30 8.54 -16.74
C ASP A 108 4.29 7.02 -16.45
N ALA A 109 3.33 6.53 -15.64
CA ALA A 109 3.15 5.10 -15.40
C ALA A 109 2.88 4.33 -16.71
N ARG A 110 2.05 4.87 -17.61
CA ARG A 110 1.75 4.27 -18.92
C ARG A 110 2.98 4.25 -19.83
N ALA A 111 3.75 5.33 -19.85
CA ALA A 111 4.99 5.41 -20.62
C ALA A 111 6.02 4.38 -20.13
N LEU A 112 6.22 4.31 -18.81
CA LEU A 112 7.11 3.33 -18.18
C LEU A 112 6.66 1.89 -18.46
N LEU A 113 5.35 1.59 -18.33
CA LEU A 113 4.79 0.27 -18.61
C LEU A 113 5.18 -0.20 -20.01
N LYS A 114 5.01 0.67 -21.02
CA LYS A 114 5.35 0.36 -22.41
C LYS A 114 6.84 0.05 -22.55
N LEU A 115 7.71 0.89 -22.00
CA LEU A 115 9.16 0.70 -22.08
C LEU A 115 9.62 -0.60 -21.41
N ILE A 116 9.07 -0.94 -20.25
CA ILE A 116 9.41 -2.20 -19.57
C ILE A 116 8.88 -3.40 -20.38
N LYS A 117 7.67 -3.33 -20.95
CA LYS A 117 7.13 -4.40 -21.81
C LYS A 117 7.99 -4.65 -23.05
N GLU A 118 8.59 -3.61 -23.63
CA GLU A 118 9.51 -3.72 -24.78
C GLU A 118 10.79 -4.51 -24.45
N THR A 119 11.16 -4.62 -23.16
CA THR A 119 12.28 -5.48 -22.71
C THR A 119 11.91 -6.96 -22.58
N GLY A 120 10.64 -7.31 -22.86
CA GLY A 120 10.11 -8.67 -22.74
C GLY A 120 9.86 -9.09 -21.29
N LEU A 121 9.65 -8.15 -20.37
CA LEU A 121 9.10 -8.44 -19.04
C LEU A 121 7.57 -8.45 -19.12
N THR A 122 6.93 -9.55 -18.71
CA THR A 122 5.48 -9.76 -18.89
C THR A 122 4.71 -9.92 -17.58
N SER A 123 5.36 -10.37 -16.51
CA SER A 123 4.72 -10.66 -15.22
C SER A 123 4.97 -9.54 -14.23
N PHE A 124 4.49 -8.34 -14.56
CA PHE A 124 4.68 -7.17 -13.70
C PHE A 124 3.50 -6.19 -13.79
N SER A 125 3.37 -5.38 -12.75
CA SER A 125 2.55 -4.18 -12.75
C SER A 125 3.39 -2.99 -12.30
N CYS A 126 2.99 -1.77 -12.68
CA CYS A 126 3.68 -0.56 -12.24
C CYS A 126 2.75 0.59 -11.87
N SER A 127 3.29 1.57 -11.15
CA SER A 127 2.63 2.85 -10.90
C SER A 127 3.67 3.91 -10.57
N ILE A 128 3.31 5.18 -10.74
CA ILE A 128 4.04 6.31 -10.17
C ILE A 128 3.22 6.83 -8.98
N ARG A 129 3.83 6.96 -7.81
CA ARG A 129 3.16 7.51 -6.62
C ARG A 129 4.16 8.09 -5.64
N ASN A 130 3.84 9.26 -5.08
CA ASN A 130 4.61 9.91 -4.01
C ASN A 130 6.09 10.09 -4.37
N GLY A 131 6.40 10.38 -5.63
CA GLY A 131 7.78 10.54 -6.08
C GLY A 131 8.54 9.23 -6.27
N TYR A 132 7.86 8.07 -6.32
CA TYR A 132 8.50 6.78 -6.61
C TYR A 132 7.89 6.10 -7.83
N ILE A 133 8.76 5.49 -8.62
CA ILE A 133 8.47 4.40 -9.53
C ILE A 133 8.27 3.13 -8.71
N ARG A 134 7.07 2.56 -8.78
CA ARG A 134 6.71 1.30 -8.13
C ARG A 134 6.58 0.23 -9.20
N ILE A 135 7.33 -0.86 -9.06
CA ILE A 135 7.26 -2.02 -9.95
C ILE A 135 6.99 -3.25 -9.09
N LEU A 136 5.91 -3.95 -9.37
CA LEU A 136 5.53 -5.21 -8.71
C LEU A 136 5.79 -6.34 -9.69
N ILE A 137 6.67 -7.29 -9.36
CA ILE A 137 7.06 -8.42 -10.21
C ILE A 137 6.46 -9.70 -9.62
N PHE A 138 5.67 -10.44 -10.39
CA PHE A 138 4.91 -11.59 -9.91
C PHE A 138 5.62 -12.91 -10.24
N GLU A 139 6.78 -13.12 -9.64
CA GLU A 139 7.64 -14.28 -9.89
C GLU A 139 8.40 -14.69 -8.63
N GLU A 140 8.82 -15.96 -8.56
CA GLU A 140 9.65 -16.44 -7.44
C GLU A 140 11.06 -15.82 -7.54
N PRO A 141 11.54 -15.09 -6.52
CA PRO A 141 12.72 -14.24 -6.66
C PRO A 141 14.03 -14.99 -6.39
N THR A 142 14.34 -16.00 -7.19
CA THR A 142 15.66 -16.65 -7.14
C THR A 142 16.78 -15.65 -7.43
N PRO A 143 18.03 -15.89 -6.99
CA PRO A 143 19.17 -15.02 -7.29
C PRO A 143 19.29 -14.64 -8.78
N GLU A 144 19.09 -15.62 -9.66
CA GLU A 144 19.16 -15.46 -11.11
C GLU A 144 18.00 -14.60 -11.62
N ILE A 145 16.77 -14.86 -11.17
CA ILE A 145 15.58 -14.10 -11.57
C ILE A 145 15.71 -12.64 -11.13
N ARG A 146 16.16 -12.37 -9.90
CA ARG A 146 16.36 -11.00 -9.40
C ARG A 146 17.29 -10.20 -10.31
N LEU A 147 18.45 -10.77 -10.64
CA LEU A 147 19.40 -10.13 -11.53
C LEU A 147 18.81 -9.91 -12.93
N GLN A 148 18.24 -10.96 -13.54
CA GLN A 148 17.66 -10.87 -14.89
C GLN A 148 16.55 -9.81 -14.97
N ARG A 149 15.75 -9.65 -13.93
CA ARG A 149 14.68 -8.65 -13.90
C ARG A 149 15.24 -7.23 -13.77
N LEU A 150 16.27 -7.03 -12.96
CA LEU A 150 16.97 -5.75 -12.90
C LEU A 150 17.66 -5.42 -14.24
N GLU A 151 18.24 -6.40 -14.93
CA GLU A 151 18.83 -6.23 -16.28
C GLU A 151 17.80 -5.86 -17.35
N LYS A 152 16.53 -6.25 -17.18
CA LYS A 152 15.42 -5.82 -18.04
C LYS A 152 14.90 -4.43 -17.66
N ILE A 153 14.74 -4.15 -16.37
CA ILE A 153 14.18 -2.88 -15.89
C ILE A 153 15.16 -1.72 -16.08
N ALA A 154 16.46 -1.93 -15.83
CA ALA A 154 17.45 -0.86 -15.87
C ALA A 154 17.54 -0.15 -17.24
N PRO A 155 17.58 -0.85 -18.39
CA PRO A 155 17.56 -0.19 -19.70
C PRO A 155 16.28 0.63 -19.95
N ALA A 156 15.11 0.13 -19.51
CA ALA A 156 13.85 0.87 -19.66
C ALA A 156 13.88 2.18 -18.87
N LEU A 157 14.39 2.14 -17.62
CA LEU A 157 14.61 3.32 -16.82
C LEU A 157 15.67 4.26 -17.43
N GLN A 158 16.75 3.70 -17.98
CA GLN A 158 17.82 4.48 -18.61
C GLN A 158 17.38 5.20 -19.90
N ASN A 159 16.38 4.65 -20.60
CA ASN A 159 15.83 5.25 -21.81
C ASN A 159 14.65 6.19 -21.51
N TRP A 160 14.24 6.32 -20.24
CA TRP A 160 13.11 7.14 -19.84
C TRP A 160 13.60 8.42 -19.12
N PRO A 161 13.61 9.59 -19.78
CA PRO A 161 14.20 10.81 -19.21
C PRO A 161 13.62 11.25 -17.86
N GLN A 162 12.34 10.94 -17.61
CA GLN A 162 11.62 11.25 -16.37
C GLN A 162 12.06 10.38 -15.20
N ALA A 163 12.73 9.24 -15.43
CA ALA A 163 13.15 8.32 -14.37
C ALA A 163 14.05 8.99 -13.31
N LYS A 164 14.78 10.05 -13.69
CA LYS A 164 15.64 10.81 -12.79
C LYS A 164 14.88 11.59 -11.70
N ASP A 165 13.58 11.81 -11.90
CA ASP A 165 12.74 12.63 -11.01
C ASP A 165 12.03 11.77 -9.94
N TYR A 166 12.26 10.44 -9.93
CA TYR A 166 11.56 9.48 -9.06
C TYR A 166 12.49 8.48 -8.39
N GLY A 167 12.27 8.22 -7.09
CA GLY A 167 12.80 7.06 -6.39
C GLY A 167 12.37 5.74 -7.05
N LEU A 168 13.09 4.66 -6.78
CA LEU A 168 12.77 3.33 -7.30
C LEU A 168 12.35 2.39 -6.16
N ALA A 169 11.21 1.73 -6.34
CA ALA A 169 10.70 0.73 -5.43
C ALA A 169 10.24 -0.50 -6.23
N ILE A 170 10.94 -1.62 -6.05
CA ILE A 170 10.61 -2.88 -6.70
C ILE A 170 10.20 -3.89 -5.63
N ASP A 171 9.07 -4.55 -5.82
CA ASP A 171 8.61 -5.65 -4.99
C ASP A 171 8.50 -6.91 -5.82
N PHE A 172 9.08 -8.01 -5.34
CA PHE A 172 8.73 -9.33 -5.81
C PHE A 172 7.51 -9.82 -5.03
N MET A 173 6.43 -10.05 -5.74
CA MET A 173 5.14 -10.48 -5.21
C MET A 173 4.97 -11.99 -5.40
N GLU A 174 4.12 -12.58 -4.57
CA GLU A 174 3.65 -13.96 -4.73
C GLU A 174 3.12 -14.20 -6.17
N PRO A 175 3.67 -15.17 -6.94
CA PRO A 175 3.31 -15.35 -8.36
C PRO A 175 1.80 -15.55 -8.59
N LYS A 176 1.14 -16.23 -7.66
CA LYS A 176 -0.32 -16.50 -7.69
C LYS A 176 -1.20 -15.25 -7.61
N THR A 177 -0.62 -14.09 -7.32
CA THR A 177 -1.35 -12.82 -7.14
C THR A 177 -1.37 -11.93 -8.38
N LEU A 178 -0.72 -12.37 -9.47
CA LEU A 178 -0.77 -11.65 -10.74
C LEU A 178 -2.23 -11.51 -11.20
N ASN A 179 -2.64 -10.29 -11.52
CA ASN A 179 -3.98 -9.96 -12.03
C ASN A 179 -5.15 -10.34 -11.10
N THR A 180 -4.92 -10.59 -9.81
CA THR A 180 -6.03 -10.91 -8.88
C THR A 180 -6.74 -9.66 -8.38
N GLU A 181 -6.02 -8.54 -8.22
CA GLU A 181 -6.55 -7.29 -7.63
C GLU A 181 -6.57 -6.10 -8.59
N PHE A 182 -5.61 -6.06 -9.53
CA PHE A 182 -5.42 -4.97 -10.50
C PHE A 182 -4.66 -5.52 -11.71
N GLY A 183 -4.71 -4.78 -12.83
CA GLY A 183 -4.02 -5.16 -14.06
C GLY A 183 -2.57 -4.66 -14.12
N ASP A 184 -2.16 -4.21 -15.31
CA ASP A 184 -0.79 -3.72 -15.55
C ASP A 184 -0.42 -2.45 -14.76
N ILE A 185 -1.40 -1.58 -14.48
CA ILE A 185 -1.19 -0.35 -13.70
C ILE A 185 -1.90 -0.49 -12.37
N VAL A 186 -1.16 -0.25 -11.28
CA VAL A 186 -1.69 -0.34 -9.92
C VAL A 186 -2.49 0.93 -9.60
N PRO A 187 -3.82 0.86 -9.41
CA PRO A 187 -4.65 2.04 -9.15
C PRO A 187 -4.39 2.61 -7.76
N LEU A 188 -4.63 3.91 -7.57
CA LEU A 188 -4.47 4.60 -6.28
C LEU A 188 -5.22 3.89 -5.15
N ALA A 189 -6.46 3.48 -5.41
CA ALA A 189 -7.30 2.79 -4.44
C ALA A 189 -6.64 1.52 -3.83
N HIS A 190 -5.76 0.85 -4.58
CA HIS A 190 -5.04 -0.32 -4.08
C HIS A 190 -4.06 0.06 -2.96
N TRP A 191 -3.38 1.20 -3.09
CA TRP A 191 -2.39 1.68 -2.12
C TRP A 191 -3.01 2.18 -0.81
N GLU A 192 -4.30 2.53 -0.85
CA GLU A 192 -5.06 3.06 0.30
C GLU A 192 -5.86 1.98 1.04
N ARG A 193 -5.58 0.69 0.78
CA ARG A 193 -6.26 -0.42 1.46
C ARG A 193 -5.73 -0.60 2.88
N GLY A 194 -6.64 -0.79 3.83
CA GLY A 194 -6.30 -1.09 5.23
C GLY A 194 -5.95 -2.57 5.50
N ASP A 195 -6.18 -3.47 4.54
CA ASP A 195 -5.97 -4.92 4.69
C ASP A 195 -4.51 -5.36 4.51
N ARG A 196 -3.62 -4.42 4.17
CA ARG A 196 -2.17 -4.65 3.97
C ARG A 196 -1.89 -5.74 2.92
N TRP A 197 -2.77 -5.91 1.93
CA TRP A 197 -2.66 -6.97 0.92
C TRP A 197 -1.27 -7.02 0.24
N GLN A 198 -0.75 -5.88 -0.20
CA GLN A 198 0.55 -5.83 -0.88
C GLN A 198 1.68 -6.29 0.05
N LEU A 199 1.63 -5.83 1.31
CA LEU A 199 2.63 -6.19 2.31
C LEU A 199 2.60 -7.68 2.61
N ARG A 200 1.42 -8.29 2.69
CA ARG A 200 1.31 -9.75 2.93
C ARG A 200 1.78 -10.60 1.75
N ASN A 201 1.65 -10.09 0.52
CA ASN A 201 1.99 -10.81 -0.70
C ASN A 201 3.36 -10.43 -1.29
N SER A 202 4.05 -9.42 -0.74
CA SER A 202 5.41 -9.09 -1.14
C SER A 202 6.38 -10.03 -0.44
N ILE A 203 7.26 -10.68 -1.19
CA ILE A 203 8.27 -11.62 -0.71
C ILE A 203 9.57 -10.87 -0.41
N LEU A 204 10.07 -10.14 -1.41
CA LEU A 204 11.27 -9.30 -1.30
C LEU A 204 10.93 -7.90 -1.79
N TYR A 205 11.60 -6.92 -1.20
CA TYR A 205 11.50 -5.54 -1.66
C TYR A 205 12.88 -4.93 -1.83
N LEU A 206 12.92 -3.95 -2.71
CA LEU A 206 14.06 -3.10 -2.98
C LEU A 206 13.58 -1.66 -3.01
N ARG A 207 14.31 -0.76 -2.35
CA ARG A 207 14.02 0.67 -2.30
C ARG A 207 15.32 1.42 -2.55
N SER A 208 15.28 2.39 -3.45
CA SER A 208 16.40 3.25 -3.78
C SER A 208 15.91 4.68 -3.95
N GLU A 209 16.54 5.63 -3.26
CA GLU A 209 16.22 7.07 -3.28
C GLU A 209 16.69 7.79 -4.56
N VAL A 210 17.08 7.05 -5.60
CA VAL A 210 17.75 7.50 -6.83
C VAL A 210 19.25 7.73 -6.69
N ALA A 211 20.01 6.96 -7.47
CA ALA A 211 21.30 7.38 -8.01
C ALA A 211 21.34 6.95 -9.47
N TYR A 212 20.51 7.57 -10.31
CA TYR A 212 20.55 7.35 -11.74
C TYR A 212 21.97 7.66 -12.27
N PRO A 213 22.59 6.80 -13.10
CA PRO A 213 22.06 5.60 -13.74
C PRO A 213 21.94 4.38 -12.81
N VAL A 214 20.93 3.56 -13.03
CA VAL A 214 20.68 2.30 -12.30
C VAL A 214 21.87 1.35 -12.50
N ASN A 215 22.71 1.18 -11.48
CA ASN A 215 23.77 0.17 -11.46
C ASN A 215 23.19 -1.16 -10.96
N VAL A 216 22.90 -2.06 -11.90
CA VAL A 216 22.30 -3.38 -11.61
C VAL A 216 23.09 -4.17 -10.56
N LYS A 217 24.43 -4.16 -10.60
CA LYS A 217 25.24 -4.93 -9.66
C LYS A 217 25.11 -4.43 -8.22
N THR A 218 25.12 -3.11 -8.05
CA THR A 218 24.97 -2.48 -6.73
C THR A 218 23.56 -2.72 -6.20
N ILE A 219 22.55 -2.41 -7.01
CA ILE A 219 21.13 -2.51 -6.63
C ILE A 219 20.75 -3.97 -6.33
N ASN A 220 21.30 -4.96 -7.03
CA ASN A 220 21.03 -6.37 -6.74
C ASN A 220 21.53 -6.84 -5.35
N GLN A 221 22.30 -6.03 -4.62
CA GLN A 221 22.72 -6.34 -3.25
C GLN A 221 21.78 -5.72 -2.19
N GLU A 222 20.84 -4.86 -2.60
CA GLU A 222 19.98 -4.07 -1.71
C GLU A 222 18.61 -4.73 -1.44
N TRP A 223 18.39 -5.94 -1.93
CA TRP A 223 17.17 -6.69 -1.63
C TRP A 223 17.02 -6.93 -0.13
N GLN A 224 15.79 -6.80 0.36
CA GLN A 224 15.42 -7.10 1.73
C GLN A 224 14.25 -8.08 1.74
N PHE A 225 14.28 -9.01 2.70
CA PHE A 225 13.16 -9.93 2.91
C PHE A 225 12.03 -9.24 3.66
N ASN A 226 10.80 -9.47 3.21
CA ASN A 226 9.63 -8.92 3.86
C ASN A 226 9.17 -9.82 5.02
N THR A 227 9.46 -9.38 6.24
CA THR A 227 9.06 -10.07 7.48
C THR A 227 7.57 -9.94 7.81
N GLU A 228 6.80 -9.20 7.02
CA GLU A 228 5.33 -9.12 7.14
C GLU A 228 4.61 -9.95 6.07
N SER A 229 5.35 -10.73 5.28
CA SER A 229 4.80 -11.61 4.26
C SER A 229 4.12 -12.85 4.85
N ASP A 230 3.08 -13.35 4.18
CA ASP A 230 2.46 -14.64 4.53
C ASP A 230 3.48 -15.79 4.39
N ARG A 231 4.51 -15.63 3.53
CA ARG A 231 5.62 -16.58 3.36
C ARG A 231 6.42 -16.80 4.64
N LEU A 232 6.58 -15.77 5.47
CA LEU A 232 7.25 -15.93 6.77
C LEU A 232 6.50 -16.90 7.68
N LEU A 233 5.16 -16.87 7.67
CA LEU A 233 4.35 -17.78 8.49
C LEU A 233 4.60 -19.24 8.10
N GLU A 234 4.70 -19.52 6.79
CA GLU A 234 5.04 -20.85 6.28
C GLU A 234 6.42 -21.30 6.78
N TRP A 235 7.40 -20.41 6.78
CA TRP A 235 8.75 -20.70 7.27
C TRP A 235 8.81 -20.93 8.78
N ILE A 236 8.05 -20.17 9.55
CA ILE A 236 7.93 -20.37 11.01
C ILE A 236 7.37 -21.77 11.29
N GLU A 237 6.32 -22.18 10.58
CA GLU A 237 5.70 -23.49 10.79
C GLU A 237 6.60 -24.65 10.35
N GLN A 238 7.31 -24.51 9.22
CA GLN A 238 8.36 -25.48 8.84
C GLN A 238 9.47 -25.55 9.89
N SER A 239 9.92 -24.40 10.38
CA SER A 239 10.97 -24.32 11.40
C SER A 239 10.55 -24.94 12.72
N ARG A 240 9.26 -24.85 13.07
CA ARG A 240 8.68 -25.50 14.26
C ARG A 240 8.79 -27.01 14.20
N ILE A 241 8.53 -27.61 13.04
CA ILE A 241 8.67 -29.07 12.84
C ILE A 241 10.13 -29.49 13.05
N HIS A 242 11.08 -28.74 12.47
CA HIS A 242 12.50 -29.02 12.63
C HIS A 242 12.98 -28.82 14.08
N ALA A 243 12.55 -27.74 14.74
CA ALA A 243 12.87 -27.47 16.14
C ALA A 243 12.30 -28.54 17.07
N ALA A 244 11.06 -28.99 16.85
CA ALA A 244 10.44 -30.06 17.63
C ALA A 244 11.18 -31.40 17.48
N ALA A 245 11.65 -31.72 16.27
CA ALA A 245 12.47 -32.91 16.04
C ALA A 245 13.82 -32.78 16.76
N TRP A 246 14.50 -31.66 16.59
CA TRP A 246 15.80 -31.38 17.20
C TRP A 246 15.74 -31.38 18.74
N ALA A 247 14.70 -30.78 19.32
CA ALA A 247 14.51 -30.68 20.76
C ALA A 247 14.48 -32.04 21.47
N LYS A 248 13.94 -33.09 20.82
CA LYS A 248 13.82 -34.43 21.40
C LYS A 248 15.16 -35.03 21.82
N ASP A 249 16.22 -34.71 21.08
CA ASP A 249 17.56 -35.27 21.24
C ASP A 249 18.52 -34.31 21.97
N HIS A 250 18.19 -33.02 22.04
CA HIS A 250 19.11 -31.98 22.51
C HIS A 250 18.64 -31.23 23.77
N LEU A 251 17.33 -31.24 24.08
CA LEU A 251 16.79 -30.62 25.29
C LEU A 251 16.58 -31.64 26.41
N LYS A 252 16.72 -31.19 27.65
CA LYS A 252 16.35 -32.00 28.83
C LYS A 252 14.85 -32.29 28.80
N LYS A 253 14.45 -33.43 29.36
CA LYS A 253 13.03 -33.79 29.54
C LYS A 253 12.61 -33.54 31.00
N PRO A 254 11.36 -33.12 31.26
CA PRO A 254 10.33 -32.74 30.28
C PRO A 254 10.59 -31.34 29.68
N HIS A 255 10.23 -31.13 28.41
CA HIS A 255 10.23 -29.80 27.79
C HIS A 255 8.97 -29.60 26.95
N GLN A 256 8.58 -28.35 26.76
CA GLN A 256 7.49 -27.95 25.87
C GLN A 256 7.95 -26.79 24.98
N LEU A 257 7.66 -26.89 23.68
CA LEU A 257 7.80 -25.75 22.76
C LEU A 257 6.55 -24.86 22.83
N LEU A 258 6.76 -23.56 22.89
CA LEU A 258 5.70 -22.55 22.93
C LEU A 258 5.27 -22.15 21.52
N SER A 259 4.03 -21.65 21.40
CA SER A 259 3.40 -21.36 20.11
C SER A 259 3.94 -20.08 19.46
N GLN A 260 4.31 -19.07 20.23
CA GLN A 260 4.73 -17.77 19.70
C GLN A 260 6.22 -17.76 19.35
N ALA A 261 6.56 -17.85 18.07
CA ALA A 261 7.92 -17.65 17.61
C ALA A 261 8.28 -16.15 17.59
N GLN A 262 9.52 -15.83 17.93
CA GLN A 262 10.11 -14.52 17.66
C GLN A 262 10.92 -14.61 16.37
N TYR A 263 11.01 -13.51 15.64
CA TYR A 263 11.79 -13.46 14.40
C TYR A 263 12.36 -12.08 14.15
N SER A 264 13.49 -12.06 13.45
CA SER A 264 14.16 -10.83 13.01
C SER A 264 14.77 -11.04 11.63
N ALA A 265 14.82 -9.98 10.82
CA ALA A 265 15.55 -10.02 9.56
C ALA A 265 17.05 -10.18 9.83
N LEU A 266 17.76 -10.86 8.93
CA LEU A 266 19.21 -10.99 9.01
C LEU A 266 19.90 -9.77 8.40
N ASP A 267 20.85 -9.16 9.11
CA ASP A 267 21.51 -7.91 8.68
C ASP A 267 22.34 -8.03 7.39
N LYS A 268 22.89 -9.22 7.10
CA LYS A 268 23.89 -9.42 6.02
C LYS A 268 23.45 -10.44 4.96
N GLN A 269 22.26 -11.01 5.12
CA GLN A 269 21.78 -12.10 4.29
C GLN A 269 20.29 -11.96 4.10
N LEU A 270 19.78 -12.39 2.95
CA LEU A 270 18.35 -12.50 2.73
C LEU A 270 17.81 -13.68 3.52
N GLY A 271 17.08 -13.37 4.58
CA GLY A 271 16.53 -14.39 5.45
C GLY A 271 16.08 -13.82 6.78
N VAL A 272 15.70 -14.72 7.66
CA VAL A 272 15.22 -14.41 9.00
C VAL A 272 15.89 -15.31 10.02
N GLU A 273 16.21 -14.77 11.19
CA GLU A 273 16.42 -15.58 12.39
C GLU A 273 15.04 -15.90 12.96
N ILE A 274 14.78 -17.18 13.22
CA ILE A 274 13.55 -17.67 13.85
C ILE A 274 13.94 -18.26 15.19
N GLN A 275 13.25 -17.81 16.23
CA GLN A 275 13.46 -18.21 17.62
C GLN A 275 12.17 -18.84 18.15
N ILE A 276 12.24 -20.13 18.49
CA ILE A 276 11.11 -20.88 19.01
C ILE A 276 11.31 -21.07 20.51
N PRO A 277 10.51 -20.41 21.36
CA PRO A 277 10.70 -20.49 22.78
C PRO A 277 10.32 -21.87 23.32
N PHE A 278 10.99 -22.29 24.38
CA PHE A 278 10.67 -23.51 25.11
C PHE A 278 10.74 -23.28 26.62
N ASN A 279 10.10 -24.18 27.37
CA ASN A 279 10.25 -24.27 28.82
C ASN A 279 10.37 -25.72 29.28
N TYR A 280 10.83 -25.92 30.51
CA TYR A 280 10.95 -27.21 31.19
C TYR A 280 9.82 -27.46 32.20
N SER A 281 8.89 -26.51 32.35
CA SER A 281 7.78 -26.63 33.29
C SER A 281 6.75 -27.68 32.82
N THR A 282 6.30 -28.52 33.74
CA THR A 282 5.20 -29.48 33.54
C THR A 282 3.83 -28.92 33.91
N ASN A 283 3.78 -27.74 34.53
CA ASN A 283 2.53 -27.12 34.99
C ASN A 283 2.06 -26.08 33.96
N SER A 284 0.91 -26.35 33.35
CA SER A 284 0.28 -25.48 32.35
C SER A 284 -0.11 -24.09 32.85
N GLU A 285 -0.08 -23.87 34.17
CA GLU A 285 -0.48 -22.60 34.81
C GLU A 285 0.67 -21.59 34.94
N ASP A 286 1.93 -22.02 34.78
CA ASP A 286 3.14 -21.18 34.84
C ASP A 286 3.83 -21.05 33.47
N SER A 287 3.06 -21.19 32.38
CA SER A 287 3.54 -21.25 30.99
C SER A 287 4.17 -19.95 30.47
N SER A 288 4.38 -18.95 31.32
CA SER A 288 4.94 -17.65 30.95
C SER A 288 6.45 -17.54 31.14
N SER A 289 7.11 -18.44 31.88
CA SER A 289 8.58 -18.42 31.97
C SER A 289 9.21 -19.12 30.76
N ILE A 290 9.91 -18.36 29.93
CA ILE A 290 10.70 -18.89 28.81
C ILE A 290 12.07 -19.31 29.37
N ASP A 291 12.44 -20.59 29.23
CA ASP A 291 13.74 -21.09 29.68
C ASP A 291 14.84 -20.93 28.61
N GLY A 292 14.43 -20.65 27.37
CA GLY A 292 15.32 -20.35 26.26
C GLY A 292 14.62 -20.48 24.91
N TYR A 293 15.41 -20.32 23.86
CA TYR A 293 14.96 -20.39 22.48
C TYR A 293 15.77 -21.43 21.71
N ILE A 294 15.07 -22.19 20.87
CA ILE A 294 15.69 -22.91 19.75
C ILE A 294 15.75 -21.92 18.60
N THR A 295 16.96 -21.56 18.20
CA THR A 295 17.21 -20.56 17.17
C THR A 295 17.76 -21.20 15.91
N GLY A 296 17.26 -20.76 14.75
CA GLY A 296 17.80 -21.11 13.45
C GLY A 296 17.63 -19.98 12.45
N ASN A 297 18.55 -19.90 11.49
CA ASN A 297 18.49 -18.92 10.42
C ASN A 297 17.85 -19.56 9.19
N TYR A 298 16.72 -19.04 8.75
CA TYR A 298 16.13 -19.42 7.48
C TYR A 298 16.70 -18.50 6.39
N LEU A 299 17.48 -19.08 5.48
CA LEU A 299 18.10 -18.33 4.38
C LEU A 299 17.21 -18.43 3.16
N PHE A 300 16.75 -17.28 2.65
CA PHE A 300 15.79 -17.19 1.53
C PHE A 300 16.29 -17.99 0.32
N ASP A 301 17.51 -17.69 -0.16
CA ASP A 301 18.07 -18.30 -1.36
C ASP A 301 18.42 -19.79 -1.18
N ALA A 302 18.63 -20.24 0.06
CA ALA A 302 18.89 -21.65 0.33
C ALA A 302 17.59 -22.47 0.44
N GLY A 303 16.44 -21.81 0.59
CA GLY A 303 15.12 -22.44 0.74
C GLY A 303 15.04 -23.39 1.93
N LYS A 304 15.87 -23.19 2.97
CA LYS A 304 15.94 -24.11 4.12
C LYS A 304 16.40 -23.41 5.38
N LEU A 305 16.00 -24.00 6.50
CA LEU A 305 16.50 -23.66 7.82
C LEU A 305 17.94 -24.16 7.98
N GLY A 306 18.82 -23.29 8.47
CA GLY A 306 20.18 -23.62 8.84
C GLY A 306 20.26 -24.47 10.11
N PRO A 307 21.49 -24.74 10.59
CA PRO A 307 21.70 -25.48 11.83
C PRO A 307 20.99 -24.82 13.01
N LEU A 308 20.36 -25.64 13.84
CA LEU A 308 19.68 -25.22 15.06
C LEU A 308 20.66 -25.14 16.23
N LYS A 309 20.44 -24.16 17.10
CA LYS A 309 21.17 -23.97 18.36
C LYS A 309 20.22 -23.55 19.47
N VAL A 310 20.64 -23.73 20.72
CA VAL A 310 19.93 -23.18 21.88
C VAL A 310 20.58 -21.87 22.28
N VAL A 311 19.75 -20.86 22.51
CA VAL A 311 20.13 -19.61 23.17
C VAL A 311 19.35 -19.56 24.48
N LYS A 312 20.07 -19.45 25.59
CA LYS A 312 19.47 -19.26 26.92
C LYS A 312 19.43 -17.77 27.24
N GLU A 313 18.38 -17.33 27.93
CA GLU A 313 18.37 -16.03 28.61
C GLU A 313 19.27 -16.06 29.86
#